data_AF-A0A1J4UGX9-F1
#
_entry.id   AF-A0A1J4UGX9-F1
#
_cell.length_a   1.000
_cell.length_b   1.000
_cell.length_c   1.000
_cell.angle_alpha   90.00
_cell.angle_beta   90.00
_cell.angle_gamma   90.00
#
_symmetry.space_group_name_H-M   'P 1'
#
loop_
_entity.id
_entity.type
_entity.pdbx_description
1 polymer ?
#
loop_
_entity_poly.entity_id
_entity_poly.type
_entity_poly.pdbx_seq_one_letter_code
_entity_poly.pdbx_strand_id
1 'polypeptide(L)'
;MRRNVEIPLLEDRLRILQCLRKTVVCEYGADFSKIIGTASVPQLPGRLLNSFPFFRDAASYGGRAVPFNKRAQLLVSDVNRFHGVVKLDGVDELTACADYKLPQVLRGHGILE
;
A
#
# COMPACT_ATOMS: atom_id res chain seq x y z
N MET A 1 -3.66 9.44 -25.48
CA MET A 1 -2.63 8.62 -24.78
C MET A 1 -1.26 9.03 -25.31
N ARG A 2 -0.40 9.67 -24.49
CA ARG A 2 0.99 9.96 -24.90
C ARG A 2 1.75 8.64 -24.89
N ARG A 3 2.24 8.18 -26.05
CA ARG A 3 2.86 6.84 -26.24
C ARG A 3 4.36 6.77 -25.91
N ASN A 4 4.93 7.76 -25.22
CA ASN A 4 6.39 7.82 -25.00
C ASN A 4 6.75 8.56 -23.71
N VAL A 5 6.16 8.14 -22.58
CA VAL A 5 6.49 8.71 -21.26
C VAL A 5 7.38 7.71 -20.54
N GLU A 6 8.55 8.17 -20.09
CA GLU A 6 9.44 7.41 -19.24
C GLU A 6 8.67 6.92 -18.00
N ILE A 7 8.82 5.63 -17.65
CA ILE A 7 8.12 5.05 -16.50
C ILE A 7 8.74 5.66 -15.22
N PRO A 8 7.99 6.43 -14.43
CA PRO A 8 8.54 7.02 -13.23
C PRO A 8 8.97 5.94 -12.24
N LEU A 9 10.19 6.10 -11.69
CA LEU A 9 10.77 5.23 -10.66
C LEU A 9 10.91 3.77 -11.12
N LEU A 10 11.28 3.53 -12.38
CA LEU A 10 11.38 2.18 -12.95
C LEU A 10 12.30 1.25 -12.13
N GLU A 11 13.49 1.73 -11.77
CA GLU A 11 14.47 0.94 -11.00
C GLU A 11 13.94 0.57 -9.60
N ASP A 12 13.33 1.53 -8.90
CA ASP A 12 12.71 1.28 -7.60
C ASP A 12 11.55 0.29 -7.69
N ARG A 13 10.71 0.41 -8.73
CA ARG A 13 9.61 -0.54 -8.97
C ARG A 13 10.16 -1.95 -9.21
N LEU A 14 11.22 -2.09 -10.01
CA LEU A 14 11.86 -3.38 -10.25
C LEU A 14 12.43 -3.96 -8.95
N ARG A 15 13.13 -3.16 -8.16
CA ARG A 15 13.68 -3.58 -6.86
C ARG A 15 12.57 -4.03 -5.91
N ILE A 16 11.48 -3.27 -5.80
CA ILE A 16 10.32 -3.64 -4.98
C ILE A 16 9.72 -4.98 -5.43
N LEU A 17 9.55 -5.18 -6.75
CA LEU A 17 9.03 -6.43 -7.30
C LEU A 17 9.95 -7.62 -6.98
N GLN A 18 11.26 -7.45 -7.10
CA GLN A 18 12.24 -8.49 -6.77
C GLN A 18 12.23 -8.83 -5.27
N CYS A 19 12.15 -7.82 -4.39
CA CYS A 19 12.02 -8.01 -2.95
C CYS A 19 10.71 -8.73 -2.60
N LEU A 20 9.58 -8.28 -3.15
CA LEU A 20 8.28 -8.91 -2.96
C LEU A 20 8.32 -10.39 -3.36
N ARG A 21 8.85 -10.70 -4.55
CA ARG A 21 9.03 -12.08 -5.01
C ARG A 21 9.84 -12.90 -4.01
N LYS A 22 11.00 -12.38 -3.59
CA LYS A 22 11.88 -13.09 -2.65
C LYS A 22 11.14 -13.41 -1.34
N THR A 23 10.49 -12.42 -0.73
CA THR A 23 9.72 -12.61 0.50
C THR A 23 8.60 -13.62 0.31
N VAL A 24 7.77 -13.49 -0.74
CA VAL A 24 6.65 -14.40 -0.99
C VAL A 24 7.11 -15.84 -1.24
N VAL A 25 8.21 -16.04 -1.96
CA VAL A 25 8.76 -17.38 -2.20
C VAL A 25 9.38 -17.97 -0.94
N CYS A 26 10.26 -17.23 -0.26
CA CYS A 26 11.02 -17.76 0.87
C CYS A 26 10.17 -17.92 2.14
N GLU A 27 9.27 -16.98 2.42
CA GLU A 27 8.52 -16.96 3.69
C GLU A 27 7.10 -17.54 3.55
N TYR A 28 6.53 -17.52 2.34
CA TYR A 28 5.14 -17.91 2.10
C TYR A 28 4.99 -19.04 1.07
N GLY A 29 6.09 -19.63 0.60
CA GLY A 29 6.04 -20.77 -0.32
C GLY A 29 5.32 -20.45 -1.63
N ALA A 30 5.58 -19.27 -2.18
CA ALA A 30 4.99 -18.75 -3.42
C ALA A 30 3.46 -18.50 -3.38
N ASP A 31 2.86 -18.45 -2.19
CA ASP A 31 1.42 -18.22 -2.02
C ASP A 31 1.16 -16.97 -1.18
N PHE A 32 0.73 -15.90 -1.85
CA PHE A 32 0.43 -14.62 -1.20
C PHE A 32 -0.78 -14.71 -0.26
N SER A 33 -1.72 -15.63 -0.48
CA SER A 33 -2.92 -15.75 0.35
C SER A 33 -2.60 -16.08 1.82
N LYS A 34 -1.46 -16.73 2.07
CA LYS A 34 -0.96 -17.05 3.43
C LYS A 34 -0.58 -15.81 4.23
N ILE A 35 -0.26 -14.70 3.57
CA ILE A 35 -0.03 -13.41 4.23
C ILE A 35 -1.32 -12.88 4.83
N ILE A 36 -2.44 -13.05 4.12
CA ILE A 36 -3.77 -12.72 4.61
C ILE A 36 -4.15 -13.70 5.73
N GLY A 37 -4.10 -15.00 5.44
CA GLY A 37 -4.40 -16.06 6.39
C GLY A 37 -5.76 -15.85 7.06
N THR A 38 -5.82 -16.06 8.38
CA THR A 38 -7.02 -15.84 9.22
C THR A 38 -6.99 -14.51 9.99
N ALA A 39 -6.09 -13.59 9.63
CA ALA A 39 -5.94 -12.34 10.37
C ALA A 39 -7.13 -11.39 10.14
N SER A 40 -7.51 -10.68 11.21
CA SER A 40 -8.50 -9.61 11.11
C SER A 40 -7.94 -8.40 10.35
N VAL A 41 -8.82 -7.60 9.73
CA VAL A 41 -8.42 -6.42 8.95
C VAL A 41 -7.47 -5.48 9.70
N PRO A 42 -7.71 -5.11 10.98
CA PRO A 42 -6.82 -4.18 11.69
C PRO A 42 -5.39 -4.72 11.88
N GLN A 43 -5.23 -6.04 11.88
CA GLN A 43 -3.92 -6.69 12.07
C GLN A 43 -3.14 -6.83 10.75
N LEU A 44 -3.82 -6.84 9.61
CA LEU A 44 -3.21 -7.07 8.30
C LEU A 44 -2.17 -6.02 7.91
N PRO A 45 -2.40 -4.69 8.10
CA PRO A 45 -1.37 -3.70 7.83
C PRO A 45 -0.10 -3.96 8.64
N GLY A 46 -0.22 -4.30 9.93
CA GLY A 46 0.94 -4.63 10.77
C GLY A 46 1.74 -5.82 10.24
N ARG A 47 1.05 -6.91 9.84
CA ARG A 47 1.70 -8.08 9.23
C ARG A 47 2.41 -7.72 7.93
N LEU A 48 1.79 -6.90 7.09
CA LEU A 48 2.39 -6.42 5.84
C LEU A 48 3.64 -5.58 6.11
N LEU A 49 3.63 -4.68 7.10
CA LEU A 49 4.78 -3.85 7.46
C LEU A 49 5.95 -4.65 8.03
N ASN A 50 5.67 -5.77 8.70
CA ASN A 50 6.70 -6.68 9.20
C ASN A 50 7.38 -7.46 8.08
N SER A 51 6.60 -7.91 7.10
CA SER A 51 7.08 -8.77 6.01
C SER A 51 7.68 -7.96 4.86
N PHE A 52 7.16 -6.75 4.63
CA PHE A 52 7.50 -5.89 3.51
C PHE A 52 7.86 -4.48 4.00
N PRO A 53 9.15 -4.22 4.31
CA PRO A 53 9.60 -2.91 4.79
C PRO A 53 9.26 -1.76 3.84
N PHE A 54 9.15 -2.04 2.53
CA PHE A 54 8.77 -1.04 1.54
C PHE A 54 7.31 -0.59 1.64
N PHE A 55 6.49 -1.11 2.57
CA PHE A 55 5.16 -0.54 2.88
C PHE A 55 5.17 0.48 4.02
N ARG A 56 6.31 0.68 4.71
CA ARG A 56 6.46 1.66 5.80
C ARG A 56 6.61 3.08 5.26
N ASP A 57 5.58 3.59 4.58
CA ASP A 57 5.55 5.00 4.20
C ASP A 57 5.27 5.93 5.40
N ALA A 58 6.09 6.96 5.50
CA ALA A 58 6.01 8.02 6.49
C ALA A 58 6.41 9.36 5.85
N ALA A 59 5.96 10.48 6.42
CA ALA A 59 6.47 11.81 6.09
C ALA A 59 6.91 12.55 7.36
N SER A 60 7.74 13.58 7.21
CA SER A 60 8.10 14.45 8.33
C SER A 60 7.12 15.62 8.42
N TYR A 61 6.60 15.88 9.62
CA TYR A 61 5.77 17.04 9.91
C TYR A 61 6.20 17.63 11.26
N GLY A 62 6.58 18.90 11.28
CA GLY A 62 7.07 19.57 12.50
C GLY A 62 8.27 18.86 13.15
N GLY A 63 9.17 18.28 12.35
CA GLY A 63 10.32 17.52 12.84
C GLY A 63 9.99 16.12 13.38
N ARG A 64 8.74 15.67 13.27
CA ARG A 64 8.29 14.35 13.70
C ARG A 64 7.96 13.46 12.50
N ALA A 65 8.41 12.21 12.54
CA ALA A 65 8.00 11.21 11.56
C ALA A 65 6.53 10.82 11.82
N VAL A 66 5.68 11.00 10.82
CA VAL A 66 4.27 10.62 10.81
C VAL A 66 4.12 9.40 9.90
N PRO A 67 3.92 8.20 10.46
CA PRO A 67 3.71 6.99 9.67
C PRO A 67 2.29 7.00 9.08
N PHE A 68 2.19 6.94 7.76
CA PHE A 68 0.90 6.76 7.07
C PHE A 68 0.60 5.28 6.88
N ASN A 69 1.62 4.48 6.56
CA ASN A 69 1.49 3.07 6.18
C ASN A 69 0.40 2.85 5.13
N LYS A 70 0.16 3.87 4.30
CA LYS A 70 -0.98 3.97 3.38
C LYS A 70 -0.96 2.82 2.39
N ARG A 71 0.22 2.42 1.91
CA ARG A 71 0.34 1.33 0.95
C ARG A 71 -0.08 -0.01 1.53
N ALA A 72 0.23 -0.27 2.80
CA ALA A 72 -0.26 -1.48 3.48
C ALA A 72 -1.79 -1.44 3.63
N GLN A 73 -2.35 -0.30 4.03
CA GLN A 73 -3.80 -0.14 4.18
C GLN A 73 -4.56 -0.30 2.84
N LEU A 74 -4.05 0.33 1.78
CA LEU A 74 -4.63 0.21 0.44
C LEU A 74 -4.59 -1.23 -0.06
N LEU A 75 -3.50 -1.97 0.16
CA LEU A 75 -3.42 -3.37 -0.24
C LEU A 75 -4.50 -4.22 0.43
N VAL A 76 -4.78 -4.02 1.72
CA VAL A 76 -5.85 -4.74 2.43
C VAL A 76 -7.22 -4.40 1.84
N SER A 77 -7.47 -3.12 1.57
CA SER A 77 -8.70 -2.67 0.89
C SER A 77 -8.83 -3.27 -0.51
N ASP A 78 -7.76 -3.30 -1.30
CA ASP A 78 -7.74 -3.83 -2.67
C ASP A 78 -7.98 -5.35 -2.69
N VAL A 79 -7.39 -6.08 -1.75
CA VAL A 79 -7.63 -7.53 -1.59
C VAL A 79 -9.09 -7.80 -1.27
N ASN A 80 -9.71 -7.02 -0.37
CA ASN A 80 -11.14 -7.17 -0.06
C ASN A 80 -12.05 -6.85 -1.26
N ARG A 81 -11.63 -5.91 -2.11
CA ARG A 81 -12.37 -5.54 -3.33
C ARG A 81 -12.20 -6.58 -4.44
N PHE A 82 -11.25 -7.49 -4.34
CA PHE A 82 -11.04 -8.54 -5.31
C PHE A 82 -12.14 -9.60 -5.19
N HIS A 83 -13.21 -9.40 -5.96
CA HIS A 83 -14.44 -10.21 -5.89
C HIS A 83 -14.16 -11.71 -5.97
N GLY A 84 -14.60 -12.45 -4.94
CA GLY A 84 -14.67 -13.91 -4.93
C GLY A 84 -13.44 -14.66 -4.40
N VAL A 85 -12.37 -13.96 -3.99
CA VAL A 85 -11.14 -14.62 -3.50
C VAL A 85 -11.00 -14.51 -1.99
N VAL A 86 -11.28 -13.33 -1.43
CA VAL A 86 -11.19 -13.08 0.02
C VAL A 86 -12.29 -12.09 0.41
N LYS A 87 -13.09 -12.43 1.42
CA LYS A 87 -13.96 -11.47 2.08
C LYS A 87 -13.34 -11.12 3.43
N LEU A 88 -13.00 -9.86 3.62
CA LEU A 88 -12.46 -9.34 4.85
C LEU A 88 -13.52 -8.48 5.53
N ASP A 89 -13.89 -8.84 6.75
CA ASP A 89 -14.78 -8.03 7.59
C ASP A 89 -13.97 -6.95 8.33
N GLY A 90 -14.53 -5.74 8.49
CA GLY A 90 -13.87 -4.63 9.18
C GLY A 90 -12.98 -3.74 8.29
N VAL A 91 -13.17 -3.73 6.97
CA VAL A 91 -12.44 -2.83 6.04
C VAL A 91 -12.74 -1.36 6.29
N ASP A 92 -13.88 -1.05 6.87
CA ASP A 92 -14.25 0.26 7.38
C ASP A 92 -13.39 0.75 8.55
N GLU A 93 -12.64 -0.13 9.22
CA GLU A 93 -11.68 0.25 10.26
C GLU A 93 -10.33 0.74 9.70
N LEU A 94 -10.09 0.59 8.39
CA LEU A 94 -8.89 1.13 7.75
C LEU A 94 -8.93 2.66 7.70
N THR A 95 -7.76 3.29 7.84
CA THR A 95 -7.65 4.75 7.76
C THR A 95 -7.99 5.22 6.36
N ALA A 96 -9.01 6.08 6.26
CA ALA A 96 -9.34 6.76 5.03
C ALA A 96 -8.16 7.64 4.57
N CYS A 97 -7.73 7.46 3.33
CA CYS A 97 -6.66 8.24 2.74
C CYS A 97 -7.19 8.97 1.50
N ALA A 98 -6.96 10.28 1.41
CA ALA A 98 -7.23 11.04 0.19
C ALA A 98 -6.49 10.40 -1.00
N ASP A 99 -7.18 10.25 -2.12
CA ASP A 99 -6.52 9.91 -3.37
C ASP A 99 -5.64 11.09 -3.83
N TYR A 100 -4.88 10.90 -4.91
CA TYR A 100 -4.04 11.99 -5.44
C TYR A 100 -4.87 13.10 -6.09
N LYS A 101 -6.17 12.90 -6.34
CA LYS A 101 -7.05 13.89 -6.98
C LYS A 101 -7.43 14.99 -6.02
N LEU A 102 -7.76 14.67 -4.78
CA LEU A 102 -8.12 15.71 -3.81
C LEU A 102 -6.97 16.73 -3.60
N PRO A 103 -5.72 16.34 -3.32
CA PRO A 103 -4.60 17.28 -3.26
C PRO A 103 -4.33 18.00 -4.59
N GLN A 104 -4.54 17.33 -5.73
CA GLN A 104 -4.38 17.95 -7.05
C GLN A 104 -5.40 19.09 -7.26
N VAL A 105 -6.66 18.86 -6.91
CA VAL A 105 -7.74 19.85 -7.02
C VAL A 105 -7.49 21.02 -6.07
N LEU A 106 -7.15 20.73 -4.81
CA LEU A 106 -6.88 21.78 -3.82
C LEU A 106 -5.69 22.67 -4.21
N ARG A 107 -4.62 22.10 -4.80
CA ARG A 107 -3.53 22.88 -5.40
C ARG A 107 -3.99 23.71 -6.60
N GLY A 108 -4.84 23.16 -7.45
CA GLY A 108 -5.45 23.89 -8.57
C GLY A 108 -6.28 25.10 -8.12
N HIS A 109 -6.84 25.06 -6.91
CA HIS A 109 -7.57 26.16 -6.28
C HIS A 109 -6.71 27.06 -5.37
N GLY A 110 -5.40 26.80 -5.24
CA GLY A 110 -4.51 27.57 -4.36
C GLY A 110 -4.79 27.40 -2.86
N ILE A 111 -5.50 26.35 -2.45
CA ILE A 111 -5.79 26.04 -1.03
C ILE A 111 -4.61 25.30 -0.39
N LEU A 112 -3.97 24.43 -1.16
CA LEU A 112 -2.74 23.75 -0.80
C LEU A 112 -1.60 24.27 -1.68
N GLU A 113 -0.41 24.34 -1.11
CA GLU A 113 0.85 24.62 -1.82
C GLU A 113 1.36 23.38 -2.58
#